data_AF-A0A392RMX6-F1
#
_entry.id   AF-A0A392RMX6-F1
#
_cell.length_a   1.000
_cell.length_b   1.000
_cell.length_c   1.000
_cell.angle_alpha   90.00
_cell.angle_beta   90.00
_cell.angle_gamma   90.00
#
_symmetry.space_group_name_H-M   'P 1'
#
loop_
_entity.id
_entity.type
_entity.pdbx_description
1 polymer ?
#
loop_
_entity_poly.entity_id
_entity_poly.type
_entity_poly.pdbx_seq_one_letter_code
_entity_poly.pdbx_strand_id
1 'polypeptide(L)' 'MAALVSGELPHHGAPGGNSIDKQEEALGRWYMSRKEIEENAPSRKDGIDLKKETYLRKSYCTFLQDLGMRLKV' A
#
# COMPACT_ATOMS: atom_id res chain seq x y z
N MET A 1 -3.86 34.19 -14.76
CA MET A 1 -3.48 35.40 -13.99
C MET A 1 -2.36 35.01 -13.04
N ALA A 2 -1.22 35.68 -13.15
CA ALA A 2 -0.04 35.59 -12.27
C ALA A 2 -0.40 36.01 -10.81
N ALA A 3 0.39 35.84 -9.75
CA ALA A 3 1.85 35.76 -9.60
C ALA A 3 2.26 35.21 -8.20
N LEU A 4 3.41 34.52 -8.15
CA LEU A 4 4.58 34.66 -7.26
C LEU A 4 4.40 35.14 -5.80
N VAL A 5 4.88 34.36 -4.82
CA VAL A 5 5.78 34.88 -3.75
C VAL A 5 6.58 33.75 -3.09
N SER A 6 7.90 33.97 -3.03
CA SER A 6 8.92 33.22 -2.29
C SER A 6 8.59 33.06 -0.80
N GLY A 7 9.01 31.95 -0.23
CA GLY A 7 9.01 31.72 1.21
C GLY A 7 10.04 30.65 1.57
N GLU A 8 11.30 31.02 1.39
CA GLU A 8 12.50 30.33 1.86
C GLU A 8 12.47 29.97 3.36
N LEU A 9 13.08 28.82 3.69
CA LEU A 9 13.17 28.18 5.01
C LEU A 9 13.71 29.11 6.12
N PRO A 10 13.25 28.93 7.38
CA PRO A 10 14.11 29.08 8.54
C PRO A 10 14.75 27.74 8.88
N HIS A 11 16.05 27.66 8.59
CA HIS A 11 16.99 26.78 9.27
C HIS A 11 16.92 27.06 10.78
N HIS A 12 16.35 26.15 11.57
CA HIS A 12 16.65 26.09 12.99
C HIS A 12 16.66 24.62 13.44
N GLY A 13 17.85 24.16 13.78
CA GLY A 13 18.15 22.75 13.98
C GLY A 13 17.42 22.13 15.16
N ALA A 14 16.86 20.96 14.91
CA ALA A 14 16.67 19.91 15.91
C ALA A 14 17.13 18.59 15.27
N PRO A 15 18.10 17.86 15.83
CA PRO A 15 18.45 16.53 15.35
C PRO A 15 17.39 15.55 15.88
N GLY A 16 16.26 15.51 15.19
CA GLY A 16 15.18 14.55 15.41
C GLY A 16 15.02 13.59 14.24
N GLY A 17 16.10 13.34 13.49
CA GLY A 17 16.09 12.36 12.39
C GLY A 17 16.14 10.94 12.95
N ASN A 18 15.04 10.19 12.78
CA ASN A 18 15.04 8.76 12.38
C ASN A 18 13.70 8.02 12.52
N SER A 19 12.61 8.66 12.99
CA SER A 19 11.36 7.91 13.21
C SER A 19 10.38 7.95 12.03
N ILE A 20 10.25 9.07 11.32
CA ILE A 20 9.28 9.22 10.22
C ILE A 20 9.75 8.49 8.96
N ASP A 21 11.00 8.67 8.54
CA ASP A 21 11.57 8.02 7.36
C ASP A 21 11.55 6.48 7.48
N LYS A 22 11.76 5.96 8.70
CA LYS A 22 11.78 4.52 8.99
C LYS A 22 10.37 3.91 9.05
N GLN A 23 9.36 4.70 9.44
CA GLN A 23 7.95 4.29 9.39
C GLN A 23 7.41 4.36 7.96
N GLU A 24 7.77 5.38 7.16
CA GLU A 24 7.45 5.44 5.74
C GLU A 24 8.05 4.27 4.97
N GLU A 25 9.27 3.85 5.28
CA GLU A 25 9.89 2.68 4.67
C GLU A 25 9.11 1.39 4.99
N ALA A 26 8.54 1.28 6.19
CA ALA A 26 7.76 0.12 6.61
C ALA A 26 6.31 0.12 6.10
N LEU A 27 5.66 1.29 6.07
CA LEU A 27 4.31 1.46 5.53
C LEU A 27 4.33 1.37 3.99
N GLY A 28 5.33 1.96 3.33
CA GLY A 28 5.51 1.89 1.88
C GLY A 28 5.70 0.47 1.35
N ARG A 29 6.07 -0.50 2.21
CA ARG A 29 6.12 -1.93 1.85
C ARG A 29 4.74 -2.58 1.73
N TRP A 30 3.72 -2.06 2.41
CA TRP A 30 2.37 -2.63 2.43
C TRP A 30 1.36 -1.88 1.57
N TYR A 31 1.61 -0.60 1.30
CA TYR A 31 0.77 0.20 0.41
C TYR A 31 1.39 0.27 -0.98
N MET A 32 0.61 -0.08 -1.98
CA MET A 32 0.99 -0.05 -3.39
C MET A 32 0.09 0.92 -4.14
N SER A 33 0.62 1.56 -5.18
CA SER A 33 -0.20 2.35 -6.09
C SER A 33 -1.19 1.45 -6.85
N ARG A 34 -2.29 2.05 -7.35
CA ARG A 34 -3.25 1.32 -8.19
C ARG A 34 -2.56 0.67 -9.40
N LYS A 35 -1.67 1.42 -10.06
CA LYS A 35 -0.94 0.93 -11.23
C LYS A 35 -0.10 -0.31 -10.90
N GLU A 36 0.60 -0.30 -9.76
CA GLU A 36 1.36 -1.46 -9.32
C GLU A 36 0.48 -2.69 -9.06
N ILE A 37 -0.67 -2.50 -8.43
CA ILE A 37 -1.63 -3.58 -8.17
C ILE A 37 -2.22 -4.14 -9.48
N GLU A 38 -2.56 -3.26 -10.43
CA GLU A 38 -3.27 -3.66 -11.65
C GLU A 38 -2.32 -4.25 -12.71
N GLU A 39 -1.11 -3.72 -12.83
CA GLU A 39 -0.16 -4.03 -13.92
C GLU A 39 1.06 -4.85 -13.46
N ASN A 40 1.52 -4.66 -12.20
CA ASN A 40 2.81 -5.21 -11.73
C ASN A 40 2.67 -6.20 -10.57
N ALA A 41 1.46 -6.62 -10.20
CA ALA A 41 1.26 -7.64 -9.18
C ALA A 41 1.96 -8.95 -9.58
N PRO A 42 2.50 -9.73 -8.62
CA PRO A 42 3.19 -10.99 -8.91
C PRO A 42 2.37 -11.97 -9.76
N SER A 43 1.07 -12.03 -9.52
CA SER A 43 0.06 -12.82 -10.26
C SER A 43 0.05 -12.57 -11.77
N ARG A 44 0.51 -11.39 -12.23
CA ARG A 44 0.60 -11.04 -13.65
C ARG A 44 1.60 -11.92 -14.39
N LYS A 45 2.68 -12.33 -13.70
CA LYS A 45 3.70 -13.23 -14.25
C LYS A 45 3.12 -14.61 -14.58
N ASP A 46 2.05 -14.99 -13.88
CA ASP A 46 1.33 -16.26 -14.05
C ASP A 46 0.13 -16.13 -15.00
N GLY A 47 -0.04 -14.99 -15.67
CA GLY A 47 -1.15 -14.75 -16.59
C GLY A 47 -2.52 -14.59 -15.92
N ILE A 48 -2.56 -14.27 -14.62
CA ILE A 48 -3.80 -14.02 -13.89
C ILE A 48 -4.18 -12.54 -14.06
N ASP A 49 -5.31 -12.29 -14.71
CA ASP A 49 -5.85 -10.93 -14.87
C ASP A 49 -6.43 -10.36 -13.56
N LEU A 50 -6.71 -9.05 -13.58
CA LEU A 50 -7.23 -8.32 -12.42
C LEU A 50 -8.57 -8.86 -11.92
N LYS A 51 -9.43 -9.30 -12.82
CA LYS A 51 -10.75 -9.80 -12.48
C LYS A 51 -10.64 -11.16 -11.77
N LYS A 52 -9.84 -12.07 -12.32
CA LYS A 52 -9.55 -13.38 -11.75
C LYS A 52 -8.82 -13.26 -10.41
N GLU A 53 -7.82 -12.39 -10.33
CA GLU A 53 -7.12 -12.12 -9.06
C GLU A 53 -8.08 -11.57 -8.00
N THR A 54 -8.93 -10.61 -8.35
CA THR A 54 -9.94 -10.04 -7.45
C THR A 54 -10.91 -11.10 -6.95
N TYR A 55 -11.36 -11.99 -7.83
CA TYR A 55 -12.21 -13.12 -7.46
C TYR A 55 -11.51 -14.03 -6.46
N LEU A 56 -10.26 -14.43 -6.73
CA LEU A 56 -9.48 -15.31 -5.85
C LEU A 56 -9.27 -14.70 -4.46
N ARG A 57 -8.93 -13.40 -4.39
CA ARG A 57 -8.80 -12.69 -3.11
C ARG A 57 -10.11 -12.73 -2.31
N LYS A 58 -11.25 -12.45 -2.96
CA LYS A 58 -12.57 -12.51 -2.32
C LYS A 58 -12.90 -13.92 -1.86
N SER A 59 -12.75 -14.93 -2.72
CA SER A 59 -13.07 -16.32 -2.36
C SER A 59 -12.22 -16.84 -1.22
N TYR A 60 -10.94 -16.46 -1.16
CA TYR A 60 -10.05 -16.86 -0.07
C TYR A 60 -10.45 -16.23 1.26
N CYS A 61 -10.79 -14.93 1.28
CA CYS A 61 -11.31 -14.29 2.49
C CYS A 61 -12.60 -14.96 2.98
N THR A 62 -13.51 -15.31 2.07
CA THR A 62 -14.74 -16.06 2.43
C THR A 62 -14.41 -17.44 2.98
N PHE A 63 -13.46 -18.16 2.38
CA PHE A 63 -13.01 -19.46 2.91
C PHE A 63 -12.45 -19.32 4.33
N LEU A 64 -11.57 -18.34 4.57
CA LEU A 64 -11.01 -18.10 5.91
C LEU A 64 -12.09 -17.74 6.93
N GLN A 65 -13.09 -16.95 6.52
CA GLN A 65 -14.22 -16.59 7.39
C GLN A 65 -15.04 -17.82 7.78
N ASP A 66 -15.43 -18.65 6.81
CA ASP A 66 -16.16 -19.89 7.07
C ASP A 66 -15.34 -20.86 7.93
N LEU A 67 -14.04 -20.99 7.63
CA LEU A 67 -13.13 -21.78 8.45
C LEU A 67 -13.08 -21.29 9.90
N GLY A 68 -12.98 -19.97 10.11
CA GLY A 68 -12.98 -19.37 11.45
C GLY A 68 -14.26 -19.67 12.22
N MET A 69 -15.42 -19.55 11.56
CA MET A 69 -16.72 -19.89 12.16
C MET A 69 -16.79 -21.36 12.59
N ARG A 70 -16.29 -22.28 11.77
CA ARG A 70 -16.27 -23.71 12.07
C ARG A 70 -15.33 -24.04 13.23
N LEU A 71 -14.20 -23.34 13.31
CA LEU A 71 -13.22 -23.50 14.39
C LEU A 71 -13.61 -22.75 15.67
N LYS A 72 -14.60 -21.87 15.62
CA LYS A 72 -15.06 -21.04 16.75
C LYS A 72 -13.96 -20.14 17.33
N VAL A 73 -13.20 -19.50 16.45
CA VAL A 73 -12.18 -18.49 16.79
C VAL A 73 -12.69 -17.06 16.66
#